data_AF-A0AA38BZI0-F1
#
_entry.id   AF-A0AA38BZI0-F1
#
_cell.length_a   1.000
_cell.length_b   1.000
_cell.length_c   1.000
_cell.angle_alpha   90.00
_cell.angle_beta   90.00
_cell.angle_gamma   90.00
#
_symmetry.space_group_name_H-M   'P 1'
#
loop_
_entity.id
_entity.type
_entity.pdbx_description
1 polymer ?
#
loop_
_entity_poly.entity_id
_entity_poly.type
_entity_poly.pdbx_seq_one_letter_code
_entity_poly.pdbx_strand_id
1 'polypeptide(L)'
;MNMMYVLLMILFAFSFCDVTNAEFNGAGRTPQMGWNSWNHFGCSVDENIIRGTADALISTGLSKVGYVYVNIDDCWGEQNRDGQGNLVARASKFPSGIKALADYVHSKGLKLGIYSDAGYYTCSKTMPGSLGHEQQDAKTFASWGIDYLKYDNCYNGNINPRQRYPIMSEALRKSGRLIFYSMCEWGEQNPAKWAPNIANSWRTTGDILDRWESITSNADQNNRWAAYAGPGRWNDPDMLEVGNGGMTTEEYRSHFSIWALMKAPLLIGCDIRTASQETIAIVGNKEVINVNQDPLGMQGKKVIQQGELEVWAGPLANKRVAVILWNRSGSTASLTARWEFIGLSSNAVVVARDLWA
;
A
#
# COMPACT_ATOMS: atom_id res chain seq x y z
N MET A 1 47.99 -38.98 -33.92
CA MET A 1 48.26 -37.78 -33.09
C MET A 1 46.89 -37.26 -32.64
N ASN A 2 46.38 -37.77 -31.52
CA ASN A 2 45.06 -37.39 -31.01
C ASN A 2 45.24 -36.19 -30.08
N MET A 3 44.66 -35.05 -30.46
CA MET A 3 44.72 -33.81 -29.69
C MET A 3 43.48 -33.72 -28.80
N MET A 4 43.70 -33.89 -27.50
CA MET A 4 42.69 -33.76 -26.45
C MET A 4 42.60 -32.28 -26.06
N TYR A 5 41.44 -31.64 -26.29
CA TYR A 5 41.17 -30.29 -25.80
C TYR A 5 40.61 -30.37 -24.38
N VAL A 6 41.35 -29.84 -23.41
CA VAL A 6 40.89 -29.64 -22.04
C VAL A 6 40.09 -28.34 -22.01
N LEU A 7 38.78 -28.44 -21.82
CA LEU A 7 37.89 -27.29 -21.64
C LEU A 7 37.93 -26.86 -20.17
N LEU A 8 38.56 -25.72 -19.89
CA LEU A 8 38.54 -25.09 -18.56
C LEU A 8 37.16 -24.43 -18.35
N MET A 9 36.22 -25.13 -17.70
CA MET A 9 34.98 -24.51 -17.22
C MET A 9 35.31 -23.63 -16.00
N ILE A 10 35.41 -22.32 -16.22
CA ILE A 10 35.39 -21.34 -15.14
C ILE A 10 33.94 -21.24 -14.65
N LEU A 11 33.63 -22.00 -13.59
CA LEU A 11 32.44 -21.79 -12.77
C LEU A 11 32.58 -20.41 -12.09
N PHE A 12 31.96 -19.38 -12.66
CA PHE A 12 31.64 -18.18 -11.89
C PHE A 12 30.59 -18.58 -10.85
N ALA A 13 31.05 -18.96 -9.66
CA ALA A 13 30.23 -18.92 -8.47
C ALA A 13 29.86 -17.45 -8.23
N PHE A 14 28.68 -17.05 -8.72
CA PHE A 14 28.03 -15.85 -8.20
C PHE A 14 27.73 -16.15 -6.73
N SER A 15 28.62 -15.67 -5.87
CA SER A 15 28.30 -15.50 -4.46
C SER A 15 27.10 -14.56 -4.43
N PHE A 16 25.90 -15.11 -4.24
CA PHE A 16 24.77 -14.32 -3.78
C PHE A 16 25.19 -13.81 -2.41
N CYS A 17 25.80 -12.62 -2.39
CA CYS A 17 25.77 -11.82 -1.20
C CYS A 17 24.29 -11.52 -1.01
N ASP A 18 23.64 -12.28 -0.14
CA ASP A 18 22.38 -11.85 0.46
C ASP A 18 22.68 -10.51 1.13
N VAL A 19 22.52 -9.44 0.38
CA VAL A 19 22.28 -8.13 0.95
C VAL A 19 20.88 -8.27 1.55
N THR A 20 20.79 -8.92 2.71
CA THR A 20 19.69 -8.69 3.63
C THR A 20 19.79 -7.23 4.00
N ASN A 21 19.23 -6.36 3.16
CA ASN A 21 18.75 -5.08 3.62
C ASN A 21 17.79 -5.45 4.75
N ALA A 22 18.24 -5.29 5.98
CA ALA A 22 17.47 -5.63 7.16
C ALA A 22 16.14 -4.88 7.04
N GLU A 23 15.04 -5.63 7.00
CA GLU A 23 13.72 -5.03 7.03
C GLU A 23 13.60 -4.17 8.28
N PHE A 24 13.02 -2.97 8.13
CA PHE A 24 12.90 -1.99 9.21
C PHE A 24 12.41 -2.60 10.55
N ASN A 25 11.31 -3.34 10.52
CA ASN A 25 10.71 -3.93 11.73
C ASN A 25 10.18 -5.37 11.52
N GLY A 26 10.46 -6.01 10.39
CA GLY A 26 9.98 -7.36 10.05
C GLY A 26 8.51 -7.45 9.59
N ALA A 27 7.78 -6.33 9.53
CA ALA A 27 6.46 -6.24 8.90
C ALA A 27 6.58 -5.92 7.40
N GLY A 28 5.48 -6.12 6.66
CA GLY A 28 5.41 -5.71 5.25
C GLY A 28 6.26 -6.54 4.30
N ARG A 29 6.51 -7.82 4.59
CA ARG A 29 7.20 -8.76 3.68
C ARG A 29 6.60 -8.78 2.26
N THR A 30 5.30 -8.54 2.17
CA THR A 30 4.54 -8.21 0.94
C THR A 30 3.79 -6.89 1.16
N PRO A 31 3.30 -6.21 0.11
CA PRO A 31 2.52 -4.99 0.25
C PRO A 31 1.31 -5.21 1.16
N GLN A 32 0.98 -4.24 2.01
CA GLN A 32 -0.16 -4.34 2.90
C GLN A 32 -1.48 -4.40 2.12
N MET A 33 -2.43 -5.16 2.64
CA MET A 33 -3.78 -5.28 2.09
C MET A 33 -4.81 -5.02 3.18
N GLY A 34 -5.80 -4.19 2.86
CA GLY A 34 -6.81 -3.79 3.83
C GLY A 34 -7.84 -2.84 3.26
N TRP A 35 -8.42 -2.05 4.14
CA TRP A 35 -9.40 -1.03 3.85
C TRP A 35 -9.08 0.23 4.65
N ASN A 36 -9.40 1.40 4.10
CA ASN A 36 -9.26 2.68 4.78
C ASN A 36 -10.56 3.50 4.63
N SER A 37 -10.95 4.20 5.70
CA SER A 37 -12.22 4.95 5.76
C SER A 37 -12.29 6.21 4.90
N TRP A 38 -11.15 6.78 4.48
CA TRP A 38 -11.09 8.16 4.00
C TRP A 38 -11.85 8.42 2.70
N ASN A 39 -11.54 7.67 1.63
CA ASN A 39 -12.04 7.99 0.28
C ASN A 39 -13.57 8.05 0.21
N HIS A 40 -14.27 7.18 0.95
CA HIS A 40 -15.74 7.15 0.96
C HIS A 40 -16.36 7.94 2.11
N PHE A 41 -15.82 7.84 3.33
CA PHE A 41 -16.48 8.39 4.52
C PHE A 41 -15.91 9.73 4.96
N GLY A 42 -14.66 10.06 4.65
CA GLY A 42 -13.95 11.22 5.17
C GLY A 42 -14.13 11.36 6.69
N CYS A 43 -14.47 12.58 7.14
CA CYS A 43 -14.78 12.84 8.54
C CYS A 43 -16.14 12.27 9.03
N SER A 44 -16.90 11.51 8.25
CA SER A 44 -18.15 10.87 8.69
C SER A 44 -17.93 9.49 9.32
N VAL A 45 -16.68 9.04 9.46
CA VAL A 45 -16.34 7.76 10.11
C VAL A 45 -16.77 7.72 11.59
N ASP A 46 -17.26 6.56 12.02
CA ASP A 46 -17.62 6.22 13.39
C ASP A 46 -17.36 4.73 13.71
N GLU A 47 -17.52 4.35 14.98
CA GLU A 47 -17.32 2.97 15.46
C GLU A 47 -18.19 1.93 14.73
N ASN A 48 -19.43 2.26 14.37
CA ASN A 48 -20.34 1.33 13.70
C ASN A 48 -19.90 1.07 12.26
N ILE A 49 -19.41 2.09 11.56
CA ILE A 49 -18.81 1.94 10.23
C ILE A 49 -17.61 1.00 10.30
N ILE A 50 -16.71 1.19 11.27
CA ILE A 50 -15.52 0.33 11.40
C ILE A 50 -15.91 -1.11 11.73
N ARG A 51 -16.83 -1.33 12.67
CA ARG A 51 -17.32 -2.68 13.02
C ARG A 51 -18.02 -3.36 11.85
N GLY A 52 -18.93 -2.66 11.19
CA GLY A 52 -19.66 -3.17 10.03
C GLY A 52 -18.73 -3.47 8.85
N THR A 53 -17.67 -2.68 8.66
CA THR A 53 -16.65 -2.92 7.63
C THR A 53 -15.81 -4.15 7.96
N ALA A 54 -15.40 -4.32 9.22
CA ALA A 54 -14.71 -5.51 9.67
C ALA A 54 -15.56 -6.77 9.42
N ASP A 55 -16.86 -6.74 9.75
CA ASP A 55 -17.79 -7.82 9.44
C ASP A 55 -17.93 -8.06 7.93
N ALA A 56 -17.99 -6.99 7.12
CA ALA A 56 -18.08 -7.10 5.66
C ALA A 56 -16.82 -7.74 5.04
N LEU A 57 -15.62 -7.45 5.54
CA LEU A 57 -14.39 -8.13 5.09
C LEU A 57 -14.45 -9.65 5.32
N ILE A 58 -15.13 -10.09 6.37
CA ILE A 58 -15.35 -11.52 6.63
C ILE A 58 -16.42 -12.08 5.69
N SER A 59 -17.60 -11.46 5.65
CA SER A 59 -18.78 -12.00 4.95
C SER A 59 -18.62 -12.01 3.43
N THR A 60 -17.93 -11.02 2.86
CA THR A 60 -17.58 -10.97 1.42
C THR A 60 -16.44 -11.92 1.05
N GLY A 61 -15.71 -12.45 2.05
CA GLY A 61 -14.54 -13.30 1.85
C GLY A 61 -13.26 -12.55 1.49
N LEU A 62 -13.25 -11.21 1.47
CA LEU A 62 -12.08 -10.41 1.16
C LEU A 62 -10.92 -10.63 2.16
N SER A 63 -11.24 -10.83 3.43
CA SER A 63 -10.26 -11.22 4.45
C SER A 63 -9.50 -12.51 4.08
N LYS A 64 -10.16 -13.47 3.43
CA LYS A 64 -9.54 -14.75 3.01
C LYS A 64 -8.56 -14.59 1.85
N VAL A 65 -8.59 -13.46 1.14
CA VAL A 65 -7.65 -13.15 0.06
C VAL A 65 -6.59 -12.13 0.46
N GLY A 66 -6.56 -11.73 1.74
CA GLY A 66 -5.47 -10.95 2.31
C GLY A 66 -5.85 -9.58 2.87
N TYR A 67 -7.07 -9.09 2.65
CA TYR A 67 -7.52 -7.81 3.20
C TYR A 67 -7.74 -7.89 4.72
N VAL A 68 -6.70 -7.61 5.49
CA VAL A 68 -6.69 -7.83 6.95
C VAL A 68 -6.61 -6.54 7.76
N TYR A 69 -6.10 -5.44 7.19
CA TYR A 69 -6.02 -4.16 7.91
C TYR A 69 -7.34 -3.38 7.77
N VAL A 70 -7.93 -2.97 8.89
CA VAL A 70 -9.08 -2.07 8.97
C VAL A 70 -8.57 -0.74 9.49
N ASN A 71 -8.26 0.20 8.59
CA ASN A 71 -7.59 1.44 8.93
C ASN A 71 -8.59 2.57 9.15
N ILE A 72 -8.57 3.15 10.35
CA ILE A 72 -9.30 4.38 10.67
C ILE A 72 -8.43 5.55 10.20
N ASP A 73 -8.98 6.40 9.34
CA ASP A 73 -8.31 7.63 8.90
C ASP A 73 -8.63 8.81 9.82
N ASP A 74 -8.41 10.05 9.36
CA ASP A 74 -8.56 11.27 10.16
C ASP A 74 -9.97 11.44 10.81
N CYS A 75 -10.09 12.40 11.72
CA CYS A 75 -11.33 12.81 12.39
C CYS A 75 -11.90 11.78 13.40
N TRP A 76 -11.06 10.86 13.90
CA TRP A 76 -11.40 9.89 14.94
C TRP A 76 -11.24 10.43 16.37
N GLY A 77 -10.34 11.40 16.57
CA GLY A 77 -10.01 11.96 17.88
C GLY A 77 -10.86 13.16 18.30
N GLU A 78 -10.79 13.46 19.59
CA GLU A 78 -11.20 14.74 20.16
C GLU A 78 -10.29 15.88 19.66
N GLN A 79 -10.81 17.11 19.69
CA GLN A 79 -10.03 18.29 19.28
C GLN A 79 -8.84 18.56 20.20
N ASN A 80 -8.93 18.14 21.46
CA ASN A 80 -7.91 18.37 22.48
C ASN A 80 -7.44 17.05 23.07
N ARG A 81 -6.16 17.01 23.46
CA ARG A 81 -5.61 15.95 24.31
C ARG A 81 -6.24 16.00 25.70
N ASP A 82 -6.18 14.90 26.43
CA ASP A 82 -6.59 14.89 27.85
C ASP A 82 -5.62 15.70 28.74
N GLY A 83 -5.93 15.79 30.03
CA GLY A 83 -5.08 16.51 31.00
C GLY A 83 -3.69 15.90 31.22
N GLN A 84 -3.43 14.70 30.70
CA GLN A 84 -2.13 14.02 30.71
C GLN A 84 -1.40 14.13 29.35
N GLY A 85 -2.01 14.80 28.37
CA GLY A 85 -1.45 14.98 27.03
C GLY A 85 -1.68 13.80 26.09
N ASN A 86 -2.53 12.83 26.42
CA ASN A 86 -2.83 11.71 25.52
C ASN A 86 -3.86 12.11 24.47
N LEU A 87 -3.76 11.49 23.28
CA LEU A 87 -4.85 11.50 22.31
C LEU A 87 -6.08 10.78 22.89
N VAL A 88 -7.26 11.34 22.62
CA VAL A 88 -8.55 10.81 23.11
C VAL A 88 -9.45 10.54 21.91
N ALA A 89 -10.10 9.38 21.90
CA ALA A 89 -11.09 9.04 20.87
C ALA A 89 -12.33 9.92 21.04
N ARG A 90 -12.93 10.37 19.93
CA ARG A 90 -14.12 11.21 20.00
C ARG A 90 -15.31 10.43 20.57
N ALA A 91 -15.77 10.77 21.77
CA ALA A 91 -16.77 9.95 22.48
C ALA A 91 -18.11 9.85 21.74
N SER A 92 -18.47 10.87 20.95
CA SER A 92 -19.69 10.87 20.14
C SER A 92 -19.65 9.94 18.93
N LYS A 93 -18.46 9.49 18.50
CA LYS A 93 -18.26 8.60 17.35
C LYS A 93 -17.71 7.23 17.73
N PHE A 94 -16.86 7.21 18.73
CA PHE A 94 -16.16 6.03 19.25
C PHE A 94 -16.47 5.88 20.74
N PRO A 95 -17.74 5.71 21.14
CA PRO A 95 -18.16 5.70 22.55
C PRO A 95 -17.50 4.59 23.37
N SER A 96 -17.14 3.47 22.74
CA SER A 96 -16.43 2.36 23.41
C SER A 96 -14.92 2.59 23.55
N GLY A 97 -14.36 3.61 22.89
CA GLY A 97 -12.93 3.86 22.78
C GLY A 97 -12.21 2.94 21.80
N ILE A 98 -11.00 3.35 21.37
CA ILE A 98 -10.23 2.65 20.32
C ILE A 98 -9.77 1.25 20.76
N LYS A 99 -9.43 1.06 22.04
CA LYS A 99 -9.01 -0.27 22.53
C LYS A 99 -10.13 -1.31 22.35
N ALA A 100 -11.36 -1.00 22.77
CA ALA A 100 -12.47 -1.94 22.61
C ALA A 100 -12.80 -2.22 21.13
N LEU A 101 -12.57 -1.23 20.26
CA LEU A 101 -12.69 -1.40 18.82
C LEU A 101 -11.58 -2.31 18.25
N ALA A 102 -10.34 -2.14 18.69
CA ALA A 102 -9.22 -3.00 18.33
C ALA A 102 -9.47 -4.45 18.76
N ASP A 103 -9.90 -4.67 20.00
CA ASP A 103 -10.22 -6.00 20.53
C ASP A 103 -11.32 -6.68 19.68
N TYR A 104 -12.33 -5.92 19.24
CA TYR A 104 -13.36 -6.44 18.34
C TYR A 104 -12.79 -6.81 16.97
N VAL A 105 -12.00 -5.94 16.34
CA VAL A 105 -11.38 -6.22 15.03
C VAL A 105 -10.45 -7.44 15.13
N HIS A 106 -9.66 -7.55 16.20
CA HIS A 106 -8.82 -8.72 16.47
C HIS A 106 -9.62 -10.00 16.68
N SER A 107 -10.80 -9.93 17.32
CA SER A 107 -11.68 -11.09 17.50
C SER A 107 -12.18 -11.68 16.17
N LYS A 108 -12.12 -10.91 15.08
CA LYS A 108 -12.45 -11.33 13.71
C LYS A 108 -11.23 -11.88 12.94
N GLY A 109 -10.05 -11.92 13.58
CA GLY A 109 -8.79 -12.28 12.92
C GLY A 109 -8.21 -11.18 12.03
N LEU A 110 -8.73 -9.95 12.16
CA LEU A 110 -8.29 -8.77 11.42
C LEU A 110 -7.33 -7.93 12.28
N LYS A 111 -6.79 -6.86 11.71
CA LYS A 111 -5.86 -5.91 12.32
C LYS A 111 -6.43 -4.50 12.27
N LEU A 112 -6.26 -3.71 13.33
CA LEU A 112 -6.76 -2.33 13.36
C LEU A 112 -5.63 -1.34 13.09
N GLY A 113 -5.86 -0.45 12.12
CA GLY A 113 -4.99 0.70 11.87
C GLY A 113 -5.57 2.00 12.37
N ILE A 114 -4.70 2.96 12.63
CA ILE A 114 -5.06 4.32 13.03
C ILE A 114 -4.27 5.34 12.20
N TYR A 115 -4.69 6.59 12.31
CA TYR A 115 -4.10 7.72 11.63
C TYR A 115 -3.62 8.78 12.63
N SER A 116 -2.49 9.40 12.32
CA SER A 116 -2.03 10.65 12.93
C SER A 116 -1.19 11.44 11.92
N ASP A 117 -0.62 12.55 12.36
CA ASP A 117 0.17 13.46 11.53
C ASP A 117 1.54 13.74 12.17
N ALA A 118 2.58 13.83 11.33
CA ALA A 118 3.89 14.37 11.66
C ALA A 118 3.89 15.91 11.76
N GLY A 119 2.85 16.47 12.36
CA GLY A 119 2.58 17.89 12.52
C GLY A 119 1.78 18.18 13.79
N TYR A 120 1.45 19.45 14.01
CA TYR A 120 0.74 19.89 15.22
C TYR A 120 -0.75 19.51 15.23
N TYR A 121 -1.35 19.43 14.05
CA TYR A 121 -2.74 19.02 13.83
C TYR A 121 -2.76 18.02 12.69
N THR A 122 -3.81 17.22 12.60
CA THR A 122 -4.07 16.43 11.39
C THR A 122 -4.55 17.30 10.24
N CYS A 123 -4.53 16.79 9.00
CA CYS A 123 -4.93 17.55 7.81
C CYS A 123 -6.32 18.21 7.91
N SER A 124 -7.30 17.51 8.50
CA SER A 124 -8.65 18.07 8.74
C SER A 124 -8.69 19.16 9.81
N LYS A 125 -7.63 19.32 10.61
CA LYS A 125 -7.57 20.14 11.84
C LYS A 125 -8.60 19.75 12.92
N THR A 126 -9.23 18.58 12.81
CA THR A 126 -10.29 18.19 13.76
C THR A 126 -9.76 17.46 14.99
N MET A 127 -8.47 17.14 15.01
CA MET A 127 -7.76 16.52 16.13
C MET A 127 -6.27 16.89 16.12
N PRO A 128 -5.55 16.74 17.25
CA PRO A 128 -4.11 16.97 17.33
C PRO A 128 -3.32 15.99 16.45
N GLY A 129 -2.20 16.46 15.89
CA GLY A 129 -1.16 15.60 15.34
C GLY A 129 -0.21 15.13 16.44
N SER A 130 0.83 14.38 16.06
CA SER A 130 1.77 13.77 17.02
C SER A 130 3.15 14.45 17.07
N LEU A 131 3.38 15.55 16.36
CA LEU A 131 4.67 16.25 16.41
C LEU A 131 5.00 16.71 17.83
N GLY A 132 6.12 16.24 18.37
CA GLY A 132 6.56 16.49 19.76
C GLY A 132 5.91 15.57 20.81
N HIS A 133 4.98 14.70 20.41
CA HIS A 133 4.29 13.73 21.27
C HIS A 133 4.52 12.27 20.83
N GLU A 134 5.48 12.02 19.93
CA GLU A 134 5.63 10.75 19.21
C GLU A 134 5.80 9.56 20.17
N GLN A 135 6.62 9.70 21.21
CA GLN A 135 6.83 8.63 22.20
C GLN A 135 5.58 8.33 23.02
N GLN A 136 4.81 9.37 23.37
CA GLN A 136 3.57 9.22 24.14
C GLN A 136 2.50 8.57 23.26
N ASP A 137 2.31 9.08 22.05
CA ASP A 137 1.29 8.61 21.13
C ASP A 137 1.58 7.17 20.66
N ALA A 138 2.83 6.84 20.36
CA ALA A 138 3.21 5.46 20.02
C ALA A 138 2.91 4.47 21.16
N LYS A 139 3.14 4.86 22.42
CA LYS A 139 2.76 4.04 23.59
C LYS A 139 1.25 3.91 23.72
N THR A 140 0.51 4.99 23.50
CA THR A 140 -0.96 4.98 23.50
C THR A 140 -1.49 4.02 22.43
N PHE A 141 -1.02 4.13 21.18
CA PHE A 141 -1.38 3.22 20.09
C PHE A 141 -1.07 1.75 20.44
N ALA A 142 0.12 1.47 20.98
CA ALA A 142 0.48 0.13 21.41
C ALA A 142 -0.44 -0.40 22.52
N SER A 143 -0.78 0.44 23.51
CA SER A 143 -1.69 0.07 24.62
C SER A 143 -3.13 -0.20 24.16
N TRP A 144 -3.56 0.47 23.09
CA TRP A 144 -4.84 0.23 22.44
C TRP A 144 -4.84 -0.98 21.51
N GLY A 145 -3.67 -1.57 21.22
CA GLY A 145 -3.56 -2.72 20.34
C GLY A 145 -3.55 -2.38 18.86
N ILE A 146 -3.19 -1.14 18.48
CA ILE A 146 -3.06 -0.76 17.07
C ILE A 146 -1.97 -1.58 16.37
N ASP A 147 -2.23 -1.97 15.12
CA ASP A 147 -1.35 -2.78 14.28
C ASP A 147 -0.71 -2.00 13.12
N TYR A 148 -1.27 -0.84 12.80
CA TYR A 148 -0.89 -0.03 11.64
C TYR A 148 -1.03 1.46 11.97
N LEU A 149 -0.05 2.27 11.58
CA LEU A 149 -0.12 3.73 11.63
C LEU A 149 0.07 4.31 10.22
N LYS A 150 -0.95 5.02 9.72
CA LYS A 150 -0.78 6.03 8.65
C LYS A 150 -0.34 7.33 9.31
N TYR A 151 0.75 7.93 8.83
CA TYR A 151 1.37 9.10 9.45
C TYR A 151 1.58 10.21 8.44
N ASP A 152 0.76 11.25 8.55
CA ASP A 152 0.61 12.33 7.57
C ASP A 152 1.64 13.47 7.74
N ASN A 153 1.50 14.53 6.94
CA ASN A 153 2.52 15.59 6.82
C ASN A 153 1.95 17.02 6.87
N CYS A 154 0.70 17.22 7.27
CA CYS A 154 0.11 18.56 7.41
C CYS A 154 0.64 19.30 8.65
N TYR A 155 0.53 20.64 8.68
CA TYR A 155 0.89 21.48 9.85
C TYR A 155 2.23 21.14 10.52
N ASN A 156 3.22 20.78 9.70
CA ASN A 156 4.49 20.20 10.11
C ASN A 156 5.54 21.21 10.63
N GLY A 157 5.14 22.46 10.85
CA GLY A 157 6.02 23.55 11.29
C GLY A 157 7.12 23.92 10.29
N ASN A 158 6.99 23.54 9.01
CA ASN A 158 8.02 23.63 7.97
C ASN A 158 9.30 22.86 8.31
N ILE A 159 9.20 21.83 9.16
CA ILE A 159 10.32 20.97 9.50
C ILE A 159 10.44 19.88 8.44
N ASN A 160 11.66 19.57 8.01
CA ASN A 160 11.90 18.61 6.95
C ASN A 160 11.39 17.19 7.34
N PRO A 161 10.69 16.45 6.45
CA PRO A 161 10.20 15.11 6.77
C PRO A 161 11.32 14.12 7.16
N ARG A 162 12.54 14.29 6.63
CA ARG A 162 13.71 13.48 7.01
C ARG A 162 14.13 13.66 8.46
N GLN A 163 13.67 14.72 9.13
CA GLN A 163 13.93 14.96 10.55
C GLN A 163 12.79 14.45 11.43
N ARG A 164 11.53 14.58 10.99
CA ARG A 164 10.35 14.23 11.79
C ARG A 164 10.00 12.74 11.77
N TYR A 165 9.95 12.14 10.58
CA TYR A 165 9.51 10.75 10.42
C TYR A 165 10.38 9.72 11.19
N PRO A 166 11.73 9.85 11.24
CA PRO A 166 12.54 8.96 12.07
C PRO A 166 12.21 8.98 13.56
N ILE A 167 11.65 10.09 14.10
CA ILE A 167 11.30 10.20 15.51
C ILE A 167 10.11 9.29 15.82
N MET A 168 9.05 9.33 15.00
CA MET A 168 7.91 8.43 15.14
C MET A 168 8.29 6.97 14.85
N SER A 169 9.12 6.72 13.83
CA SER A 169 9.68 5.39 13.55
C SER A 169 10.33 4.76 14.79
N GLU A 170 11.21 5.50 15.47
CA GLU A 170 11.87 5.04 16.68
C GLU A 170 10.91 4.90 17.87
N ALA A 171 9.94 5.80 17.99
CA ALA A 171 8.89 5.71 19.02
C ALA A 171 8.05 4.43 18.86
N LEU A 172 7.64 4.08 17.64
CA LEU A 172 6.91 2.86 17.35
C LEU A 172 7.75 1.62 17.68
N ARG A 173 9.04 1.60 17.31
CA ARG A 173 9.96 0.49 17.62
C ARG A 173 10.13 0.29 19.14
N LYS A 174 10.07 1.37 19.92
CA LYS A 174 10.15 1.37 21.40
C LYS A 174 8.80 1.17 22.10
N SER A 175 7.70 1.14 21.37
CA SER A 175 6.35 1.07 21.96
C SER A 175 6.03 -0.27 22.62
N GLY A 176 6.79 -1.34 22.29
CA GLY A 176 6.56 -2.70 22.78
C GLY A 176 5.55 -3.50 21.93
N ARG A 177 5.04 -2.93 20.83
CA ARG A 177 4.16 -3.61 19.87
C ARG A 177 4.69 -3.41 18.44
N LEU A 178 4.60 -4.46 17.61
CA LEU A 178 4.88 -4.34 16.19
C LEU A 178 3.72 -3.58 15.51
N ILE A 179 4.01 -2.37 15.03
CA ILE A 179 3.05 -1.52 14.31
C ILE A 179 3.61 -1.28 12.91
N PHE A 180 2.85 -1.62 11.88
CA PHE A 180 3.18 -1.30 10.49
C PHE A 180 3.23 0.23 10.33
N TYR A 181 4.32 0.76 9.80
CA TYR A 181 4.50 2.20 9.68
C TYR A 181 4.40 2.66 8.22
N SER A 182 3.33 3.39 7.93
CA SER A 182 2.99 3.92 6.61
C SER A 182 3.13 5.43 6.61
N MET A 183 4.16 5.93 5.93
CA MET A 183 4.39 7.37 5.81
C MET A 183 3.51 8.00 4.73
N CYS A 184 3.00 9.21 4.98
CA CYS A 184 2.08 9.94 4.12
C CYS A 184 2.56 11.39 3.92
N GLU A 185 3.77 11.54 3.37
CA GLU A 185 4.42 12.81 3.04
C GLU A 185 4.37 13.15 1.55
N TRP A 186 3.49 12.47 0.79
CA TRP A 186 3.16 12.78 -0.60
C TRP A 186 4.37 12.81 -1.57
N GLY A 187 5.41 12.04 -1.29
CA GLY A 187 6.64 12.03 -2.09
C GLY A 187 7.62 13.17 -1.77
N GLU A 188 7.33 14.01 -0.76
CA GLU A 188 8.17 15.14 -0.39
C GLU A 188 9.59 14.66 -0.02
N GLN A 189 10.61 15.32 -0.58
CA GLN A 189 12.02 14.95 -0.40
C GLN A 189 12.38 13.52 -0.87
N ASN A 190 11.60 12.95 -1.81
CA ASN A 190 11.85 11.66 -2.47
C ASN A 190 12.00 10.49 -1.46
N PRO A 191 10.94 10.12 -0.73
CA PRO A 191 10.94 9.11 0.35
C PRO A 191 11.55 7.77 -0.04
N ALA A 192 11.35 7.32 -1.29
CA ALA A 192 11.95 6.10 -1.82
C ALA A 192 13.48 5.99 -1.59
N LYS A 193 14.19 7.13 -1.47
CA LYS A 193 15.64 7.17 -1.25
C LYS A 193 16.08 7.10 0.23
N TRP A 194 15.16 7.22 1.19
CA TRP A 194 15.52 7.32 2.62
C TRP A 194 14.55 6.64 3.59
N ALA A 195 13.26 6.55 3.26
CA ALA A 195 12.24 5.84 4.02
C ALA A 195 12.45 4.31 4.18
N PRO A 196 13.12 3.57 3.27
CA PRO A 196 13.33 2.12 3.40
C PRO A 196 13.89 1.62 4.74
N ASN A 197 14.63 2.47 5.46
CA ASN A 197 15.27 2.10 6.73
C ASN A 197 14.44 2.45 7.96
N ILE A 198 13.32 3.15 7.78
CA ILE A 198 12.53 3.70 8.90
C ILE A 198 11.04 3.39 8.81
N ALA A 199 10.54 2.91 7.67
CA ALA A 199 9.12 2.67 7.44
C ALA A 199 8.87 1.47 6.53
N ASN A 200 7.63 0.97 6.56
CA ASN A 200 7.20 -0.17 5.76
C ASN A 200 6.60 0.24 4.41
N SER A 201 6.02 1.43 4.33
CA SER A 201 5.61 2.06 3.07
C SER A 201 5.67 3.58 3.16
N TRP A 202 5.66 4.26 2.02
CA TRP A 202 5.66 5.72 1.92
C TRP A 202 4.88 6.19 0.69
N ARG A 203 4.02 7.19 0.89
CA ARG A 203 3.28 7.83 -0.21
C ARG A 203 4.24 8.49 -1.19
N THR A 204 4.07 8.27 -2.49
CA THR A 204 4.96 8.82 -3.53
C THR A 204 4.36 9.99 -4.30
N THR A 205 3.08 10.28 -4.06
CA THR A 205 2.27 11.25 -4.79
C THR A 205 1.31 11.98 -3.86
N GLY A 206 0.74 13.09 -4.34
CA GLY A 206 -0.47 13.67 -3.75
C GLY A 206 -1.65 12.69 -3.75
N ASP A 207 -2.74 13.11 -3.12
CA ASP A 207 -3.92 12.27 -2.94
C ASP A 207 -4.56 11.88 -4.26
N ILE A 208 -4.96 10.61 -4.34
CA ILE A 208 -5.76 10.10 -5.43
C ILE A 208 -7.19 10.64 -5.33
N LEU A 209 -7.85 10.72 -6.48
CA LEU A 209 -9.26 11.04 -6.62
C LEU A 209 -9.90 10.00 -7.51
N ASP A 210 -11.20 9.76 -7.30
CA ASP A 210 -12.00 8.82 -8.09
C ASP A 210 -12.31 9.35 -9.51
N ARG A 211 -11.27 9.46 -10.33
CA ARG A 211 -11.32 9.85 -11.76
C ARG A 211 -10.07 9.39 -12.50
N TRP A 212 -10.23 9.08 -13.78
CA TRP A 212 -9.21 8.45 -14.61
C TRP A 212 -7.87 9.19 -14.66
N GLU A 213 -7.90 10.51 -14.74
CA GLU A 213 -6.69 11.34 -14.83
C GLU A 213 -5.88 11.26 -13.54
N SER A 214 -6.54 11.11 -12.39
CA SER A 214 -5.85 11.00 -11.10
C SER A 214 -5.15 9.64 -10.97
N ILE A 215 -5.83 8.55 -11.33
CA ILE A 215 -5.27 7.20 -11.28
C ILE A 215 -4.03 7.10 -12.16
N THR A 216 -4.16 7.56 -13.40
CA THR A 216 -3.08 7.46 -14.39
C THR A 216 -1.90 8.37 -14.03
N SER A 217 -2.16 9.58 -13.52
CA SER A 217 -1.12 10.48 -13.01
C SER A 217 -0.36 9.88 -11.82
N ASN A 218 -1.06 9.28 -10.85
CA ASN A 218 -0.41 8.65 -9.71
C ASN A 218 0.44 7.44 -10.13
N ALA A 219 -0.07 6.61 -11.04
CA ALA A 219 0.69 5.49 -11.60
C ALA A 219 1.99 5.96 -12.28
N ASP A 220 1.92 7.01 -13.11
CA ASP A 220 3.08 7.57 -13.81
C ASP A 220 4.12 8.15 -12.84
N GLN A 221 3.68 8.88 -11.82
CA GLN A 221 4.57 9.47 -10.81
C GLN A 221 5.21 8.42 -9.90
N ASN A 222 4.52 7.32 -9.61
CA ASN A 222 5.02 6.21 -8.81
C ASN A 222 6.00 5.31 -9.58
N ASN A 223 5.78 5.12 -10.88
CA ASN A 223 6.58 4.23 -11.75
C ASN A 223 8.10 4.48 -11.68
N ARG A 224 8.52 5.75 -11.55
CA ARG A 224 9.96 6.12 -11.47
C ARG A 224 10.68 5.57 -10.23
N TRP A 225 9.94 5.13 -9.21
CA TRP A 225 10.48 4.65 -7.94
C TRP A 225 10.59 3.12 -7.85
N ALA A 226 10.26 2.39 -8.91
CA ALA A 226 10.19 0.93 -8.92
C ALA A 226 11.42 0.22 -8.34
N ALA A 227 12.63 0.76 -8.57
CA ALA A 227 13.87 0.15 -8.10
C ALA A 227 14.08 0.19 -6.57
N TYR A 228 13.30 1.00 -5.84
CA TYR A 228 13.43 1.18 -4.39
C TYR A 228 12.45 0.32 -3.58
N ALA A 229 11.38 -0.18 -4.21
CA ALA A 229 10.42 -1.06 -3.58
C ALA A 229 10.96 -2.49 -3.45
N GLY A 230 10.54 -3.19 -2.41
CA GLY A 230 10.87 -4.60 -2.17
C GLY A 230 10.32 -5.09 -0.82
N PRO A 231 10.58 -6.35 -0.45
CA PRO A 231 10.14 -6.90 0.83
C PRO A 231 10.46 -5.99 2.01
N GLY A 232 9.42 -5.65 2.78
CA GLY A 232 9.48 -4.77 3.94
C GLY A 232 9.35 -3.27 3.64
N ARG A 233 9.27 -2.85 2.37
CA ARG A 233 9.44 -1.45 1.96
C ARG A 233 8.77 -1.12 0.62
N TRP A 234 7.60 -0.47 0.66
CA TRP A 234 6.75 -0.30 -0.53
C TRP A 234 6.51 1.16 -0.90
N ASN A 235 6.59 1.45 -2.21
CA ASN A 235 6.07 2.71 -2.73
C ASN A 235 4.54 2.68 -2.69
N ASP A 236 3.94 3.74 -2.16
CA ASP A 236 2.49 3.87 -2.02
C ASP A 236 1.96 4.95 -3.00
N PRO A 237 1.31 4.57 -4.11
CA PRO A 237 0.62 5.48 -5.02
C PRO A 237 -0.79 5.89 -4.55
N ASP A 238 -1.11 5.63 -3.27
CA ASP A 238 -2.37 5.90 -2.58
C ASP A 238 -3.43 4.79 -2.70
N MET A 239 -4.56 4.97 -2.02
CA MET A 239 -5.65 4.01 -1.84
C MET A 239 -6.38 3.65 -3.15
N LEU A 240 -7.09 2.52 -3.16
CA LEU A 240 -7.90 2.07 -4.27
C LEU A 240 -9.26 2.80 -4.29
N GLU A 241 -9.63 3.33 -5.46
CA GLU A 241 -10.93 3.99 -5.69
C GLU A 241 -12.00 3.04 -6.23
N VAL A 242 -11.66 1.77 -6.38
CA VAL A 242 -12.54 0.74 -6.95
C VAL A 242 -13.89 0.70 -6.23
N GLY A 243 -14.95 1.08 -6.95
CA GLY A 243 -16.32 1.04 -6.46
C GLY A 243 -16.85 2.34 -5.84
N ASN A 244 -16.14 3.47 -5.94
CA ASN A 244 -16.62 4.77 -5.44
C ASN A 244 -17.55 5.54 -6.41
N GLY A 245 -17.61 5.10 -7.67
CA GLY A 245 -18.63 5.49 -8.66
C GLY A 245 -18.19 6.52 -9.71
N GLY A 246 -16.97 7.07 -9.62
CA GLY A 246 -16.44 8.08 -10.52
C GLY A 246 -15.80 7.53 -11.80
N MET A 247 -15.49 6.24 -11.84
CA MET A 247 -14.94 5.55 -13.02
C MET A 247 -15.78 4.34 -13.46
N THR A 248 -15.55 3.91 -14.69
CA THR A 248 -16.12 2.69 -15.28
C THR A 248 -15.46 1.43 -14.72
N THR A 249 -16.10 0.27 -14.91
CA THR A 249 -15.55 -1.04 -14.54
C THR A 249 -14.16 -1.28 -15.15
N GLU A 250 -13.96 -0.95 -16.42
CA GLU A 250 -12.69 -1.21 -17.11
C GLU A 250 -11.57 -0.29 -16.62
N GLU A 251 -11.90 0.95 -16.26
CA GLU A 251 -10.97 1.86 -15.59
C GLU A 251 -10.62 1.34 -14.19
N TYR A 252 -11.58 0.83 -13.41
CA TYR A 252 -11.29 0.20 -12.12
C TYR A 252 -10.48 -1.10 -12.24
N ARG A 253 -10.76 -1.92 -13.25
CA ARG A 253 -9.97 -3.12 -13.54
C ARG A 253 -8.53 -2.75 -13.86
N SER A 254 -8.33 -1.69 -14.65
CA SER A 254 -7.01 -1.15 -14.98
C SER A 254 -6.30 -0.61 -13.73
N HIS A 255 -7.00 0.19 -12.92
CA HIS A 255 -6.52 0.72 -11.64
C HIS A 255 -5.99 -0.39 -10.74
N PHE A 256 -6.85 -1.38 -10.44
CA PHE A 256 -6.48 -2.50 -9.56
C PHE A 256 -5.30 -3.31 -10.11
N SER A 257 -5.29 -3.57 -11.42
CA SER A 257 -4.22 -4.33 -12.07
C SER A 257 -2.87 -3.59 -11.98
N ILE A 258 -2.86 -2.29 -12.24
CA ILE A 258 -1.63 -1.48 -12.21
C ILE A 258 -1.11 -1.33 -10.78
N TRP A 259 -1.96 -1.10 -9.78
CA TRP A 259 -1.56 -1.11 -8.37
C TRP A 259 -0.98 -2.47 -7.96
N ALA A 260 -1.62 -3.56 -8.38
CA ALA A 260 -1.14 -4.90 -8.10
C ALA A 260 0.24 -5.15 -8.74
N LEU A 261 0.42 -4.80 -10.02
CA LEU A 261 1.68 -4.94 -10.73
C LEU A 261 2.80 -4.10 -10.08
N MET A 262 2.47 -2.88 -9.64
CA MET A 262 3.42 -1.96 -9.01
C MET A 262 3.81 -2.33 -7.58
N LYS A 263 3.25 -3.41 -7.01
CA LYS A 263 3.46 -3.79 -5.60
C LYS A 263 3.05 -2.65 -4.65
N ALA A 264 2.02 -1.91 -5.06
CA ALA A 264 1.40 -0.90 -4.22
C ALA A 264 0.65 -1.55 -3.06
N PRO A 265 0.46 -0.85 -1.93
CA PRO A 265 -0.58 -1.18 -0.97
C PRO A 265 -1.93 -1.36 -1.66
N LEU A 266 -2.65 -2.44 -1.33
CA LEU A 266 -4.03 -2.64 -1.80
C LEU A 266 -4.99 -2.31 -0.66
N LEU A 267 -5.19 -1.01 -0.43
CA LEU A 267 -6.13 -0.49 0.56
C LEU A 267 -7.43 -0.09 -0.14
N ILE A 268 -8.52 -0.83 0.10
CA ILE A 268 -9.85 -0.54 -0.45
C ILE A 268 -10.35 0.78 0.14
N GLY A 269 -10.80 1.70 -0.72
CA GLY A 269 -11.34 3.01 -0.32
C GLY A 269 -12.86 3.17 -0.45
N CYS A 270 -13.61 2.13 -0.83
CA CYS A 270 -15.08 2.18 -0.97
C CYS A 270 -15.83 1.57 0.22
N ASP A 271 -17.16 1.76 0.27
CA ASP A 271 -18.02 1.07 1.24
C ASP A 271 -18.31 -0.38 0.80
N ILE A 272 -17.49 -1.31 1.32
CA ILE A 272 -17.64 -2.74 1.04
C ILE A 272 -18.87 -3.39 1.68
N ARG A 273 -19.59 -2.70 2.57
CA ARG A 273 -20.84 -3.20 3.16
C ARG A 273 -21.98 -3.19 2.15
N THR A 274 -21.88 -2.31 1.15
CA THR A 274 -22.90 -2.10 0.10
C THR A 274 -22.32 -2.17 -1.31
N ALA A 275 -21.06 -2.61 -1.46
CA ALA A 275 -20.40 -2.71 -2.76
C ALA A 275 -21.12 -3.69 -3.70
N SER A 276 -21.09 -3.38 -5.00
CA SER A 276 -21.63 -4.27 -6.03
C SER A 276 -20.81 -5.57 -6.13
N GLN A 277 -21.42 -6.62 -6.68
CA GLN A 277 -20.70 -7.87 -6.98
C GLN A 277 -19.52 -7.64 -7.92
N GLU A 278 -19.65 -6.70 -8.85
CA GLU A 278 -18.59 -6.32 -9.78
C GLU A 278 -17.38 -5.68 -9.05
N THR A 279 -17.64 -4.77 -8.11
CA THR A 279 -16.59 -4.21 -7.23
C THR A 279 -15.90 -5.32 -6.45
N ILE A 280 -16.66 -6.20 -5.79
CA ILE A 280 -16.11 -7.33 -5.02
C ILE A 280 -15.32 -8.29 -5.91
N ALA A 281 -15.75 -8.52 -7.15
CA ALA A 281 -15.02 -9.36 -8.11
C ALA A 281 -13.68 -8.74 -8.52
N ILE A 282 -13.62 -7.41 -8.71
CA ILE A 282 -12.36 -6.72 -9.03
C ILE A 282 -11.39 -6.83 -7.86
N VAL A 283 -11.78 -6.34 -6.67
CA VAL A 283 -10.86 -6.34 -5.52
C VAL A 283 -10.62 -7.74 -4.97
N GLY A 284 -11.51 -8.70 -5.21
CA GLY A 284 -11.39 -10.08 -4.75
C GLY A 284 -10.62 -11.00 -5.70
N ASN A 285 -10.12 -10.51 -6.85
CA ASN A 285 -9.43 -11.35 -7.83
C ASN A 285 -8.09 -11.90 -7.27
N LYS A 286 -8.11 -13.17 -6.86
CA LYS A 286 -6.95 -13.87 -6.26
C LYS A 286 -5.74 -13.92 -7.19
N GLU A 287 -5.92 -14.07 -8.49
CA GLU A 287 -4.79 -14.19 -9.42
C GLU A 287 -4.05 -12.85 -9.56
N VAL A 288 -4.79 -11.74 -9.61
CA VAL A 288 -4.22 -10.38 -9.62
C VAL A 288 -3.59 -10.03 -8.27
N ILE A 289 -4.24 -10.39 -7.15
CA ILE A 289 -3.66 -10.25 -5.81
C ILE A 289 -2.34 -11.02 -5.70
N ASN A 290 -2.25 -12.23 -6.24
CA ASN A 290 -1.02 -13.03 -6.20
C ASN A 290 0.13 -12.39 -6.98
N VAL A 291 -0.14 -11.52 -7.97
CA VAL A 291 0.89 -10.69 -8.61
C VAL A 291 1.42 -9.61 -7.65
N ASN A 292 0.54 -9.00 -6.86
CA ASN A 292 0.92 -8.01 -5.85
C ASN A 292 1.69 -8.65 -4.68
N GLN A 293 1.23 -9.81 -4.23
CA GLN A 293 1.75 -10.57 -3.09
C GLN A 293 2.87 -11.56 -3.47
N ASP A 294 3.41 -11.48 -4.68
CA ASP A 294 4.47 -12.38 -5.12
C ASP A 294 5.72 -12.23 -4.23
N PRO A 295 6.33 -13.34 -3.75
CA PRO A 295 7.41 -13.28 -2.77
C PRO A 295 8.72 -12.71 -3.33
N LEU A 296 8.88 -12.60 -4.65
CA LEU A 296 10.01 -11.87 -5.23
C LEU A 296 9.93 -10.38 -4.90
N GLY A 297 8.72 -9.84 -4.71
CA GLY A 297 8.49 -8.48 -4.23
C GLY A 297 9.01 -7.40 -5.16
N MET A 298 9.22 -7.68 -6.45
CA MET A 298 9.74 -6.70 -7.41
C MET A 298 8.60 -5.91 -8.04
N GLN A 299 8.58 -4.60 -7.79
CA GLN A 299 7.65 -3.67 -8.44
C GLN A 299 7.78 -3.75 -9.96
N GLY A 300 6.68 -4.05 -10.65
CA GLY A 300 6.59 -3.93 -12.10
C GLY A 300 6.54 -2.47 -12.53
N LYS A 301 6.91 -2.22 -13.79
CA LYS A 301 7.08 -0.86 -14.33
C LYS A 301 6.65 -0.79 -15.79
N LYS A 302 6.45 0.44 -16.28
CA LYS A 302 6.25 0.72 -17.69
C LYS A 302 7.51 0.35 -18.48
N VAL A 303 7.34 -0.43 -19.55
CA VAL A 303 8.43 -0.89 -20.44
C VAL A 303 8.27 -0.41 -21.88
N ILE A 304 7.04 -0.13 -22.32
CA ILE A 304 6.75 0.46 -23.63
C ILE A 304 5.69 1.57 -23.45
N GLN A 305 5.87 2.67 -24.17
CA GLN A 305 4.88 3.74 -24.30
C GLN A 305 4.79 4.19 -25.76
N GLN A 306 3.61 4.09 -26.36
CA GLN A 306 3.29 4.51 -27.72
C GLN A 306 2.06 5.42 -27.67
N GLY A 307 2.26 6.71 -27.38
CA GLY A 307 1.15 7.60 -27.06
C GLY A 307 0.43 7.13 -25.79
N GLU A 308 -0.87 6.87 -25.90
CA GLU A 308 -1.74 6.38 -24.80
C GLU A 308 -1.73 4.85 -24.64
N LEU A 309 -0.92 4.16 -25.44
CA LEU A 309 -0.84 2.72 -25.49
C LEU A 309 0.44 2.22 -24.80
N GLU A 310 0.29 1.44 -23.72
CA GLU A 310 1.40 1.13 -22.81
C GLU A 310 1.53 -0.35 -22.50
N VAL A 311 2.77 -0.83 -22.42
CA VAL A 311 3.07 -2.16 -21.85
C VAL A 311 3.80 -1.96 -20.54
N TRP A 312 3.28 -2.60 -19.50
CA TRP A 312 3.92 -2.68 -18.19
C TRP A 312 4.30 -4.13 -17.90
N ALA A 313 5.45 -4.33 -17.27
CA ALA A 313 5.91 -5.67 -16.92
C ALA A 313 6.74 -5.68 -15.64
N GLY A 314 6.76 -6.83 -14.96
CA GLY A 314 7.57 -7.07 -13.79
C GLY A 314 7.87 -8.56 -13.62
N PRO A 315 9.09 -8.94 -13.18
CA PRO A 315 9.40 -10.31 -12.87
C PRO A 315 8.60 -10.78 -11.64
N LEU A 316 8.28 -12.07 -11.62
CA LEU A 316 7.67 -12.78 -10.51
C LEU A 316 8.56 -13.95 -10.10
N ALA A 317 8.31 -14.51 -8.92
CA ALA A 317 8.96 -15.73 -8.47
C ALA A 317 8.81 -16.87 -9.49
N ASN A 318 9.78 -17.79 -9.47
CA ASN A 318 9.86 -18.95 -10.38
C ASN A 318 10.02 -18.56 -11.86
N LYS A 319 10.75 -17.46 -12.14
CA LYS A 319 11.05 -16.98 -13.51
C LYS A 319 9.80 -16.65 -14.35
N ARG A 320 8.68 -16.36 -13.69
CA ARG A 320 7.46 -15.88 -14.34
C ARG A 320 7.55 -14.37 -14.56
N VAL A 321 6.67 -13.84 -15.40
CA VAL A 321 6.56 -12.39 -15.68
C VAL A 321 5.09 -12.01 -15.64
N ALA A 322 4.77 -10.92 -14.94
CA ALA A 322 3.47 -10.27 -15.04
C ALA A 322 3.54 -9.20 -16.15
N VAL A 323 2.52 -9.14 -17.00
CA VAL A 323 2.42 -8.19 -18.11
C VAL A 323 1.03 -7.55 -18.11
N ILE A 324 0.97 -6.24 -18.29
CA ILE A 324 -0.27 -5.49 -18.52
C ILE A 324 -0.13 -4.77 -19.88
N LEU A 325 -1.13 -4.98 -20.74
CA LEU A 325 -1.36 -4.20 -21.94
C LEU A 325 -2.39 -3.13 -21.62
N TRP A 326 -1.95 -1.90 -21.40
CA TRP A 326 -2.81 -0.82 -20.93
C TRP A 326 -3.13 0.16 -22.04
N ASN A 327 -4.38 0.17 -22.49
CA ASN A 327 -4.91 1.18 -23.39
C ASN A 327 -5.53 2.32 -22.57
N ARG A 328 -4.91 3.51 -22.60
CA ARG A 328 -5.40 4.71 -21.91
C ARG A 328 -6.23 5.63 -22.81
N SER A 329 -6.41 5.27 -24.08
CA SER A 329 -7.15 6.08 -25.05
C SER A 329 -8.67 5.86 -24.95
N GLY A 330 -9.44 6.77 -25.55
CA GLY A 330 -10.90 6.69 -25.61
C GLY A 330 -11.47 5.69 -26.63
N SER A 331 -10.63 4.83 -27.25
CA SER A 331 -11.07 3.89 -28.27
C SER A 331 -10.32 2.57 -28.21
N THR A 332 -10.93 1.49 -28.70
CA THR A 332 -10.29 0.17 -28.74
C THR A 332 -9.05 0.17 -29.64
N ALA A 333 -7.95 -0.37 -29.14
CA ALA A 333 -6.68 -0.48 -29.85
C ALA A 333 -6.03 -1.84 -29.64
N SER A 334 -5.22 -2.28 -30.61
CA SER A 334 -4.38 -3.46 -30.47
C SER A 334 -3.03 -3.12 -29.85
N LEU A 335 -2.56 -3.98 -28.96
CA LEU A 335 -1.28 -3.83 -28.30
C LEU A 335 -0.46 -5.11 -28.32
N THR A 336 0.86 -4.99 -28.38
CA THR A 336 1.77 -6.14 -28.45
C THR A 336 2.92 -5.97 -27.48
N ALA A 337 2.99 -6.85 -26.48
CA ALA A 337 4.18 -7.02 -25.65
C ALA A 337 5.18 -7.93 -26.37
N ARG A 338 6.39 -7.41 -26.66
CA ARG A 338 7.48 -8.23 -27.23
C ARG A 338 8.37 -8.76 -26.10
N TRP A 339 8.85 -10.00 -26.25
CA TRP A 339 9.72 -10.68 -25.27
C TRP A 339 10.90 -9.85 -24.81
N GLU A 340 11.58 -9.17 -25.74
CA GLU A 340 12.74 -8.32 -25.47
C GLU A 340 12.47 -7.20 -24.45
N PHE A 341 11.24 -6.68 -24.38
CA PHE A 341 10.86 -5.59 -23.49
C PHE A 341 10.33 -6.04 -22.14
N ILE A 342 9.88 -7.30 -22.03
CA ILE A 342 9.31 -7.85 -20.78
C ILE A 342 10.27 -8.78 -20.04
N GLY A 343 11.55 -8.82 -20.45
CA GLY A 343 12.59 -9.59 -19.76
C GLY A 343 12.59 -11.08 -20.11
N LEU A 344 12.06 -11.46 -21.29
CA LEU A 344 12.13 -12.82 -21.80
C LEU A 344 13.07 -12.92 -23.01
N SER A 345 13.66 -14.10 -23.19
CA SER A 345 14.42 -14.41 -24.40
C SER A 345 13.49 -14.47 -25.62
N SER A 346 13.97 -14.08 -26.80
CA SER A 346 13.18 -14.09 -28.05
C SER A 346 12.72 -15.50 -28.46
N ASN A 347 13.42 -16.55 -28.02
CA ASN A 347 13.07 -17.95 -28.23
C ASN A 347 12.33 -18.61 -27.05
N ALA A 348 11.93 -17.83 -26.03
CA ALA A 348 11.19 -18.37 -24.90
C ALA A 348 9.81 -18.88 -25.32
N VAL A 349 9.46 -20.08 -24.86
CA VAL A 349 8.12 -20.65 -24.96
C VAL A 349 7.48 -20.59 -23.59
N VAL A 350 6.32 -19.94 -23.50
CA VAL A 350 5.61 -19.72 -22.24
C VAL A 350 4.15 -20.13 -22.38
N VAL A 351 3.52 -20.43 -21.25
CA VAL A 351 2.06 -20.52 -21.15
C VAL A 351 1.56 -19.17 -20.65
N ALA A 352 0.76 -18.49 -21.47
CA ALA A 352 0.10 -17.25 -21.06
C ALA A 352 -1.19 -17.57 -20.29
N ARG A 353 -1.40 -16.90 -19.16
CA ARG A 353 -2.63 -16.97 -18.35
C ARG A 353 -3.22 -15.56 -18.30
N ASP A 354 -4.44 -15.42 -18.80
CA ASP A 354 -5.24 -14.22 -18.56
C ASP A 354 -5.80 -14.28 -17.13
N LEU A 355 -5.49 -13.25 -16.33
CA LEU A 355 -5.85 -13.19 -14.91
C LEU A 355 -7.28 -12.67 -14.69
N TRP A 356 -7.94 -12.15 -15.74
CA TRP A 356 -9.30 -11.62 -15.70
C TRP A 356 -10.32 -12.47 -16.47
N ALA A 357 -9.88 -13.56 -17.11
CA ALA A 357 -10.70 -14.44 -17.94
C ALA A 357 -11.52 -15.49 -17.18
#